data_AF-A0A6V7V0R0-F1
#
_entry.id   AF-A0A6V7V0R0-F1
#
_cell.length_a   1.000
_cell.length_b   1.000
_cell.length_c   1.000
_cell.angle_alpha   90.00
_cell.angle_beta   90.00
_cell.angle_gamma   90.00
#
_symmetry.space_group_name_H-M   'P 1'
#
loop_
_entity.id
_entity.type
_entity.pdbx_description
1 polymer ?
#
loop_
_entity_poly.entity_id
_entity_poly.type
_entity_poly.pdbx_seq_one_letter_code
_entity_poly.pdbx_strand_id
1 'polypeptide(L)' 'MTPFFKIILNATVPTLLYYGDTDSVCNFIMGQKFSEQLGLKLKKPKQAWLFNKQIGGFKTEYFGGLTFLTGKFIIYLNYF' A
#
# COMPACT_ATOMS: atom_id res chain seq x y z
N MET A 1 -0.37 -16.38 -7.07
CA MET A 1 0.24 -15.45 -6.09
C MET A 1 -0.63 -15.28 -4.83
N THR A 2 -1.95 -15.13 -4.96
CA THR A 2 -2.90 -15.02 -3.82
C THR A 2 -2.78 -16.08 -2.71
N PRO A 3 -2.57 -17.39 -2.98
CA PRO A 3 -2.50 -18.39 -1.90
C PRO A 3 -1.33 -18.16 -0.94
N PHE A 4 -0.18 -17.70 -1.43
CA PHE A 4 0.99 -17.44 -0.59
C PHE A 4 0.79 -16.20 0.31
N PHE A 5 0.17 -15.15 -0.21
CA PHE A 5 -0.19 -13.97 0.58
C PHE A 5 -1.12 -14.32 1.75
N LYS A 6 -2.10 -15.21 1.53
CA LYS A 6 -2.98 -15.66 2.60
C LYS A 6 -2.24 -16.40 3.71
N ILE A 7 -1.21 -17.18 3.38
CA ILE A 7 -0.38 -17.87 4.38
C ILE A 7 0.35 -16.83 5.25
N ILE A 8 0.98 -15.84 4.65
CA ILE A 8 1.71 -14.77 5.36
C ILE A 8 0.78 -14.00 6.29
N LEU A 9 -0.39 -13.59 5.78
CA LEU A 9 -1.36 -12.82 6.54
C LEU A 9 -2.00 -13.63 7.69
N ASN A 10 -2.25 -14.93 7.46
CA ASN A 10 -2.73 -15.83 8.51
C ASN A 10 -1.68 -16.07 9.60
N ALA A 11 -0.39 -16.02 9.25
CA ALA A 11 0.71 -16.05 10.21
C ALA A 11 0.89 -14.69 10.94
N THR A 12 -0.01 -13.72 10.76
CA THR A 12 0.03 -12.40 11.39
C THR A 12 1.32 -11.61 11.14
N VAL A 13 1.98 -11.88 10.02
CA VAL A 13 3.19 -11.16 9.62
C VAL A 13 2.81 -9.78 9.07
N PRO A 14 3.34 -8.68 9.63
CA PRO A 14 3.11 -7.34 9.09
C PRO A 14 3.57 -7.25 7.63
N THR A 15 2.66 -6.86 6.74
CA THR A 15 2.88 -6.87 5.29
C THR A 15 2.62 -5.49 4.71
N LEU A 16 3.59 -4.95 3.97
CA LEU A 16 3.49 -3.67 3.27
C LEU A 16 3.52 -3.90 1.77
N LEU A 17 2.47 -3.48 1.07
CA LEU A 17 2.44 -3.37 -0.39
C LEU A 17 2.70 -1.92 -0.76
N TYR A 18 3.88 -1.65 -1.33
CA TYR A 18 4.32 -0.30 -1.67
C TYR A 18 4.43 -0.11 -3.19
N TYR A 19 3.89 1.00 -3.68
CA TYR A 19 3.90 1.36 -5.10
C TYR A 19 4.24 2.84 -5.31
N GLY A 20 5.05 3.14 -6.31
CA GLY A 20 5.19 4.50 -6.83
C GLY A 20 3.97 4.91 -7.64
N ASP A 21 3.53 6.16 -7.53
CA ASP A 21 2.39 6.68 -8.29
C ASP A 21 2.67 6.91 -9.78
N THR A 22 3.95 6.98 -10.15
CA THR A 22 4.45 7.24 -11.52
C THR A 22 4.97 6.00 -12.24
N ASP A 23 5.01 4.83 -11.57
CA ASP A 23 5.41 3.57 -12.22
C ASP A 23 4.32 3.09 -13.18
N SER A 24 4.65 3.03 -14.47
CA SER A 24 3.75 2.56 -15.52
C SER A 24 3.78 1.04 -15.73
N VAL A 25 4.85 0.35 -15.34
CA VAL A 25 5.01 -1.11 -15.55
C VAL A 25 4.25 -1.88 -14.49
N CYS A 26 4.44 -1.51 -13.22
CA CYS A 26 3.74 -2.10 -12.08
C CYS A 26 2.92 -1.03 -11.36
N ASN A 27 1.89 -0.53 -12.03
CA ASN A 27 1.12 0.59 -11.49
C ASN A 27 0.38 0.26 -10.19
N PHE A 28 0.21 1.29 -9.36
CA PHE A 28 -0.47 1.18 -8.07
C PHE A 28 -1.94 0.75 -8.18
N ILE A 29 -2.60 0.96 -9.33
CA ILE A 29 -4.01 0.58 -9.51
C ILE A 29 -4.16 -0.94 -9.47
N MET A 30 -3.25 -1.67 -10.13
CA MET A 30 -3.22 -3.12 -10.08
C MET A 30 -2.96 -3.62 -8.65
N GLY A 31 -1.99 -3.02 -7.96
CA GLY A 31 -1.71 -3.32 -6.55
C GLY A 31 -2.89 -3.05 -5.63
N GLN A 32 -3.61 -1.93 -5.84
CA GLN A 32 -4.79 -1.57 -5.05
C GLN A 32 -5.90 -2.59 -5.26
N LYS A 33 -6.22 -2.94 -6.51
CA LYS A 33 -7.22 -3.97 -6.83
C LYS A 33 -6.85 -5.32 -6.23
N PHE A 34 -5.58 -5.72 -6.31
CA PHE A 34 -5.11 -6.95 -5.67
C PHE A 34 -5.33 -6.93 -4.15
N SER A 35 -5.00 -5.82 -3.48
CA SER A 35 -5.21 -5.68 -2.03
C SER A 35 -6.69 -5.74 -1.63
N GLU A 36 -7.59 -5.18 -2.45
CA GLU A 36 -9.04 -5.25 -2.26
C GLU A 36 -9.57 -6.69 -2.46
N GLN A 37 -9.06 -7.41 -3.46
CA GLN A 37 -9.44 -8.80 -3.76
C GLN A 37 -9.05 -9.81 -2.68
N LEU A 38 -8.15 -9.45 -1.74
CA LEU A 38 -7.85 -10.29 -0.58
C LEU A 38 -9.03 -10.41 0.39
N GLY A 39 -10.04 -9.54 0.29
CA GLY A 39 -11.27 -9.63 1.07
C GLY A 39 -11.09 -9.31 2.57
N LEU A 40 -10.01 -8.63 2.93
CA LEU A 40 -9.74 -8.21 4.30
C LEU A 40 -10.64 -7.02 4.68
N LYS A 41 -11.06 -6.95 5.95
CA LYS A 41 -11.78 -5.78 6.46
C LYS A 41 -10.85 -4.57 6.54
N LEU A 42 -11.34 -3.39 6.17
CA LEU A 42 -10.61 -2.14 6.33
C LEU A 42 -10.46 -1.80 7.82
N LYS A 43 -9.23 -1.56 8.26
CA LYS A 43 -8.91 -0.99 9.57
C LYS A 43 -8.92 0.53 9.50
N LYS A 44 -8.34 1.11 8.45
CA LYS A 44 -8.46 2.52 8.13
C LYS A 44 -8.64 2.70 6.62
N PRO A 45 -9.62 3.51 6.19
CA PRO A 45 -9.81 3.80 4.78
C PRO A 45 -8.60 4.55 4.21
N LYS A 46 -8.57 4.66 2.88
CA LYS A 46 -7.54 5.40 2.16
C LYS A 46 -7.40 6.81 2.71
N GLN A 47 -6.22 7.14 3.21
CA GLN A 47 -5.91 8.45 3.78
C GLN A 47 -4.53 8.91 3.35
N ALA A 48 -4.32 10.23 3.28
CA ALA A 48 -3.00 10.77 3.01
C ALA A 48 -2.04 10.43 4.17
N TRP A 49 -0.79 10.12 3.84
CA TRP A 49 0.30 10.12 4.81
C TRP A 49 1.21 11.31 4.57
N LEU A 50 1.75 11.85 5.65
CA LEU A 50 2.56 13.06 5.63
C LEU A 50 4.04 12.71 5.83
N PHE A 51 4.89 13.43 5.12
CA PHE A 51 6.33 13.45 5.33
C PHE A 51 6.83 14.87 5.15
N ASN A 52 7.54 15.41 6.13
CA ASN A 52 7.99 16.80 6.16
C ASN A 52 6.91 17.82 5.78
N LYS A 53 5.71 17.68 6.40
CA LYS A 53 4.52 18.53 6.19
C LYS A 53 3.95 18.49 4.76
N GLN A 54 4.41 17.57 3.91
CA GLN A 54 3.88 17.35 2.56
C GLN A 54 3.18 16.01 2.46
N ILE A 55 2.22 15.90 1.53
CA ILE A 55 1.56 14.62 1.22
C ILE A 55 2.58 13.71 0.54
N GLY A 56 2.99 12.67 1.28
CA GLY A 56 3.86 11.59 0.83
C GLY A 56 3.20 10.64 -0.15
N GLY A 57 1.87 10.55 -0.09
CA GLY A 57 1.04 9.66 -0.89
C GLY A 57 -0.19 9.22 -0.09
N PHE A 58 -0.73 8.05 -0.38
CA PHE A 58 -1.91 7.52 0.30
C PHE A 58 -1.64 6.15 0.92
N LYS A 59 -2.30 5.85 2.04
CA LYS A 59 -2.26 4.53 2.66
C LYS A 59 -3.65 4.03 3.00
N THR A 60 -3.84 2.73 2.87
CA THR A 60 -5.03 1.99 3.30
C THR A 60 -4.57 0.87 4.24
N GLU A 61 -5.14 0.81 5.44
CA GLU A 61 -4.77 -0.20 6.43
C GLU A 61 -5.89 -1.24 6.53
N TYR A 62 -5.56 -2.52 6.48
CA TYR A 62 -6.49 -3.63 6.63
C TYR A 62 -6.26 -4.37 7.96
N PHE A 63 -7.31 -5.00 8.48
CA PHE A 63 -7.14 -5.97 9.56
C PHE A 63 -6.35 -7.19 9.06
N GLY A 64 -5.57 -7.81 9.93
CA GLY A 64 -4.65 -8.90 9.56
C GLY A 64 -3.25 -8.44 9.15
N GLY A 65 -2.89 -7.18 9.40
CA GLY A 65 -1.51 -6.68 9.28
C GLY A 65 -1.09 -6.21 7.88
N LEU A 66 -2.01 -6.14 6.92
CA LEU A 66 -1.75 -5.62 5.59
C LEU A 66 -1.90 -4.09 5.53
N THR A 67 -0.91 -3.42 4.96
CA THR A 67 -0.99 -2.00 4.58
C THR A 67 -0.70 -1.85 3.10
N PHE A 68 -1.58 -1.17 2.37
CA PHE A 68 -1.34 -0.72 1.00
C PHE A 68 -0.90 0.73 1.01
N LEU A 69 0.23 1.06 0.38
CA LEU A 69 0.88 2.36 0.42
C LEU A 69 1.25 2.80 -1.00
N THR A 70 0.85 4.01 -1.37
CA THR A 70 1.38 4.71 -2.55
C THR A 70 2.35 5.79 -2.12
N GLY A 71 3.43 5.98 -2.89
CA GLY A 71 4.32 7.12 -2.73
C GLY A 71 4.25 8.07 -3.90
N LYS A 72 4.30 9.36 -3.58
CA LYS A 72 4.25 10.47 -4.51
C LYS A 72 5.63 10.78 -5.05
N PHE A 73 5.78 10.79 -6.38
CA PHE A 73 7.04 11.06 -7.05
C PHE A 73 7.77 12.35 -6.58
N ILE A 74 7.03 13.45 -6.37
CA ILE A 74 7.61 14.74 -5.94
C ILE A 74 8.35 14.61 -4.60
N ILE A 75 7.90 13.73 -3.71
CA ILE A 75 8.60 13.52 -2.43
C ILE A 75 9.96 12.89 -2.67
N TYR A 76 10.13 11.98 -3.64
CA TYR A 76 11.41 11.36 -3.96
C TYR A 76 12.44 12.36 -4.52
N LEU A 77 12.02 13.27 -5.39
CA LEU A 77 12.91 14.26 -6.00
C LEU A 77 13.52 15.25 -5.01
N ASN A 78 12.91 15.46 -3.84
CA ASN A 78 13.47 16.36 -2.82
C ASN A 78 14.59 15.71 -1.98
N TYR A 79 14.93 14.44 -2.24
CA TYR A 79 15.95 13.69 -1.49
C TYR A 79 17.03 13.06 -2.38
N PHE A 80 17.03 13.34 -3.68
CA PHE A 80 18.09 12.97 -4.63
C PHE A 80 18.71 14.22 -5.25
#